data_AF-A0A1Y4SM39-F1
#
_entry.id   AF-A0A1Y4SM39-F1
#
_cell.length_a   1.000
_cell.length_b   1.000
_cell.length_c   1.000
_cell.angle_alpha   90.00
_cell.angle_beta   90.00
_cell.angle_gamma   90.00
#
_symmetry.space_group_name_H-M   'P 1'
#
loop_
_entity.id
_entity.type
_entity.pdbx_description
1 polymer ?
#
loop_
_entity_poly.entity_id
_entity_poly.type
_entity_poly.pdbx_seq_one_letter_code
_entity_poly.pdbx_strand_id
1 'polypeptide(L)'
;MKKLRYKRVILVIMIFVLFVSMAGYMYLQRSRYFEYNGTITTYTTTYQQDEKIYIFDLKGFFKDEQYYLSLNDLYNWFVIQDSKNKVYVDYGKHTMVYQLNDEVYYIDFGRDEIKYKNDCININENGSHIYISHKNIYLSVYFIEKILLKNEKKIEIENKNAIIS
;
A
#
# COMPACT_ATOMS: atom_id res chain seq x y z
N MET A 1 39.72 -8.46 44.43
CA MET A 1 38.66 -7.52 44.00
C MET A 1 38.64 -7.17 42.50
N LYS A 2 39.77 -7.07 41.78
CA LYS A 2 39.78 -6.69 40.34
C LYS A 2 38.96 -7.62 39.42
N LYS A 3 39.00 -8.94 39.65
CA LYS A 3 38.26 -9.95 38.86
C LYS A 3 36.73 -9.80 38.94
N LEU A 4 36.21 -9.41 40.11
CA LEU A 4 34.78 -9.19 40.34
C LEU A 4 34.29 -7.91 39.66
N ARG A 5 35.11 -6.84 39.70
CA ARG A 5 34.88 -5.59 38.96
C ARG A 5 34.90 -5.82 37.44
N TYR A 6 35.86 -6.58 36.94
CA TYR A 6 35.98 -6.88 35.51
C TYR A 6 34.78 -7.68 34.98
N LYS A 7 34.31 -8.70 35.72
CA LYS A 7 33.08 -9.43 35.36
C LYS A 7 31.84 -8.53 35.33
N ARG A 8 31.70 -7.59 36.28
CA ARG A 8 30.60 -6.62 36.30
C ARG A 8 30.68 -5.65 35.12
N VAL A 9 31.89 -5.19 34.76
CA VAL A 9 32.10 -4.31 33.59
C VAL A 9 31.75 -5.04 32.29
N ILE A 10 32.17 -6.29 32.11
CA ILE A 10 31.79 -7.10 30.94
C ILE A 10 30.26 -7.26 30.86
N LEU A 11 29.61 -7.55 31.99
CA LEU A 11 28.14 -7.71 32.03
C LEU A 11 27.43 -6.41 31.60
N VAL A 12 27.88 -5.26 32.08
CA VAL A 12 27.32 -3.96 31.70
C VAL A 12 27.51 -3.69 30.21
N ILE A 13 28.68 -4.00 29.64
CA ILE A 13 28.95 -3.85 28.20
C ILE A 13 28.02 -4.78 27.39
N MET A 14 27.85 -6.04 27.80
CA MET A 14 26.95 -6.98 27.13
C MET A 14 25.50 -6.48 27.11
N ILE A 15 25.01 -5.98 28.25
CA ILE A 15 23.67 -5.41 28.36
C ILE A 15 23.54 -4.17 27.47
N PHE A 16 24.55 -3.30 27.45
CA PHE A 16 24.54 -2.11 26.59
C PHE A 16 24.49 -2.46 25.10
N VAL A 17 25.29 -3.44 24.65
CA VAL A 17 25.25 -3.92 23.26
C VAL A 17 23.87 -4.47 22.91
N LEU A 18 23.25 -5.26 23.79
CA LEU A 18 21.88 -5.74 23.59
C LEU A 18 20.87 -4.60 23.43
N PHE A 19 20.95 -3.56 24.26
CA PHE A 19 20.10 -2.38 24.14
C PHE A 19 20.31 -1.63 22.82
N VAL A 20 21.57 -1.42 22.42
CA VAL A 20 21.89 -0.75 21.15
C VAL A 20 21.42 -1.57 19.95
N SER A 21 21.61 -2.88 19.97
CA SER A 21 21.10 -3.79 18.92
C SER A 21 19.57 -3.77 18.84
N MET A 22 18.89 -3.78 19.99
CA MET A 22 17.42 -3.73 20.03
C MET A 22 16.90 -2.38 19.52
N ALA A 23 17.49 -1.27 19.93
CA ALA A 23 17.14 0.06 19.44
C ALA A 23 17.41 0.19 17.93
N GLY A 24 18.53 -0.33 17.44
CA GLY A 24 18.86 -0.37 16.02
C GLY A 24 17.86 -1.20 15.22
N TYR A 25 17.49 -2.38 15.72
CA TYR A 25 16.47 -3.23 15.11
C TYR A 25 15.10 -2.54 15.04
N MET A 26 14.66 -1.90 16.12
CA MET A 26 13.42 -1.13 16.15
C MET A 26 13.44 0.06 15.18
N TYR A 27 14.59 0.74 15.04
CA TYR A 27 14.74 1.84 14.09
C TYR A 27 14.68 1.36 12.64
N LEU A 28 15.28 0.22 12.32
CA LEU A 28 15.23 -0.39 11.00
C LEU A 28 13.83 -0.92 10.64
N GLN A 29 13.09 -1.44 11.62
CA GLN A 29 11.70 -1.89 11.43
C GLN A 29 10.65 -0.78 11.54
N ARG A 30 11.07 0.47 11.74
CA ARG A 30 10.14 1.59 11.86
C ARG A 30 9.40 1.77 10.53
N SER A 31 8.07 1.64 10.57
CA SER A 31 7.18 1.96 9.46
C SER A 31 7.49 3.37 8.92
N ARG A 32 7.74 3.45 7.61
CA ARG A 32 7.94 4.71 6.89
C ARG A 32 6.93 4.71 5.76
N TYR A 33 5.87 5.49 5.94
CA TYR A 33 4.92 5.72 4.87
C TYR A 33 5.35 6.93 4.03
N PHE A 34 5.04 6.88 2.74
CA PHE A 34 5.37 7.96 1.82
C PHE A 34 4.19 8.93 1.71
N GLU A 35 4.35 10.13 2.23
CA GLU A 35 3.29 11.14 2.16
C GLU A 35 3.37 11.92 0.83
N TYR A 36 2.27 11.97 0.10
CA TYR A 36 2.14 12.79 -1.11
C TYR A 36 1.45 14.12 -0.78
N ASN A 37 2.19 15.21 -0.95
CA ASN A 37 1.74 16.58 -0.66
C ASN A 37 1.38 17.40 -1.91
N GLY A 38 1.37 16.77 -3.09
CA GLY A 38 1.04 17.45 -4.34
C GLY A 38 -0.47 17.55 -4.58
N THR A 39 -0.83 18.12 -5.73
CA THR A 39 -2.23 18.28 -6.13
C THR A 39 -2.85 16.94 -6.50
N ILE A 40 -3.97 16.62 -5.86
CA ILE A 40 -4.78 15.44 -6.18
C ILE A 40 -5.86 15.86 -7.18
N THR A 41 -5.94 15.13 -8.29
CA THR A 41 -6.98 15.31 -9.30
C THR A 41 -8.08 14.28 -9.08
N THR A 42 -9.33 14.67 -9.34
CA THR A 42 -10.47 13.74 -9.38
C THR A 42 -10.74 13.39 -10.84
N TYR A 43 -10.80 12.10 -11.12
CA TYR A 43 -11.11 11.53 -12.43
C TYR A 43 -12.50 10.91 -12.37
N THR A 44 -13.40 11.36 -13.24
CA THR A 44 -14.68 10.68 -13.40
C THR A 44 -14.40 9.34 -14.06
N THR A 45 -14.70 8.25 -13.36
CA THR A 45 -14.44 6.88 -13.83
C THR A 45 -15.71 6.26 -14.39
N THR A 46 -15.60 5.66 -15.57
CA THR A 46 -16.68 4.85 -16.16
C THR A 46 -16.29 3.38 -16.20
N TYR A 47 -17.24 2.51 -15.86
CA TYR A 47 -17.09 1.07 -15.95
C TYR A 47 -18.34 0.45 -16.57
N GLN A 48 -18.16 -0.42 -17.57
CA GLN A 48 -19.26 -1.07 -18.25
C GLN A 48 -19.31 -2.57 -17.92
N GLN A 49 -20.49 -3.05 -17.50
CA GLN A 49 -20.74 -4.46 -17.24
C GLN A 49 -22.23 -4.77 -17.43
N ASP A 50 -22.56 -5.90 -18.07
CA ASP A 50 -23.92 -6.40 -18.24
C ASP A 50 -24.90 -5.33 -18.78
N GLU A 51 -24.51 -4.66 -19.88
CA GLU A 51 -25.25 -3.56 -20.52
C GLU A 51 -25.48 -2.31 -19.66
N LYS A 52 -24.90 -2.25 -18.46
CA LYS A 52 -24.97 -1.10 -17.56
C LYS A 52 -23.66 -0.32 -17.56
N ILE A 53 -23.76 0.99 -17.38
CA ILE A 53 -22.63 1.89 -17.19
C ILE A 53 -22.67 2.40 -15.75
N TYR A 54 -21.61 2.15 -15.02
CA TYR A 54 -21.36 2.66 -13.68
C TYR A 54 -20.43 3.85 -13.75
N ILE A 55 -20.75 4.90 -12.99
CA ILE A 55 -19.96 6.13 -12.93
C ILE A 55 -19.61 6.40 -11.47
N PHE A 56 -18.33 6.62 -11.19
CA PHE A 56 -17.85 6.97 -9.86
C PHE A 56 -16.60 7.82 -9.94
N ASP A 57 -16.36 8.63 -8.92
CA ASP A 57 -15.18 9.50 -8.85
C ASP A 57 -13.98 8.75 -8.29
N LEU A 58 -12.83 8.92 -8.92
CA LEU A 58 -11.57 8.32 -8.50
C LEU A 58 -10.51 9.40 -8.33
N LYS A 59 -9.94 9.50 -7.13
CA LYS A 59 -8.84 10.44 -6.89
C LYS A 59 -7.52 9.84 -7.36
N GLY A 60 -6.66 10.68 -7.92
CA GLY A 60 -5.34 10.27 -8.33
C GLY A 60 -4.41 11.42 -8.65
N PHE A 61 -3.17 11.08 -8.96
CA PHE A 61 -2.16 12.05 -9.38
C PHE A 61 -1.16 11.35 -10.32
N PHE A 62 -0.40 12.17 -11.06
CA PHE A 62 0.70 11.70 -11.90
C PHE A 62 2.02 12.05 -11.23
N LYS A 63 2.91 11.07 -11.06
CA LYS A 63 4.23 11.24 -10.46
C LYS A 63 5.18 10.17 -11.00
N ASP A 64 6.44 10.52 -11.22
CA ASP A 64 7.49 9.58 -11.66
C ASP A 64 7.07 8.76 -12.89
N GLU A 65 6.49 9.46 -13.88
CA GLU A 65 5.94 8.90 -15.12
C GLU A 65 4.81 7.86 -14.96
N GLN A 66 4.22 7.78 -13.77
CA GLN A 66 3.17 6.82 -13.44
C GLN A 66 1.93 7.53 -12.88
N TYR A 67 0.77 6.99 -13.21
CA TYR A 67 -0.47 7.36 -12.55
C TYR A 67 -0.63 6.59 -11.26
N TYR A 68 -1.05 7.29 -10.22
CA TYR A 68 -1.40 6.75 -8.91
C TYR A 68 -2.87 7.00 -8.65
N LEU A 69 -3.61 5.96 -8.28
CA LEU A 69 -5.04 6.03 -8.03
C LEU A 69 -5.35 5.63 -6.58
N SER A 70 -6.37 6.27 -6.03
CA SER A 70 -6.88 6.05 -4.68
C SER A 70 -7.48 4.66 -4.60
N LEU A 71 -6.85 3.80 -3.81
CA LEU A 71 -7.37 2.49 -3.46
C LEU A 71 -8.71 2.63 -2.71
N ASN A 72 -8.82 3.62 -1.83
CA ASN A 72 -10.06 3.89 -1.09
C ASN A 72 -11.27 4.10 -2.02
N ASP A 73 -11.08 4.81 -3.13
CA ASP A 73 -12.15 5.10 -4.08
C ASP A 73 -12.39 3.89 -5.03
N LEU A 74 -11.35 3.13 -5.37
CA LEU A 74 -11.43 1.87 -6.14
C LEU A 74 -12.31 0.80 -5.49
N TYR A 75 -12.52 0.85 -4.17
CA TYR A 75 -13.46 -0.04 -3.48
C TYR A 75 -14.85 -0.04 -4.14
N ASN A 76 -15.36 1.12 -4.55
CA ASN A 76 -16.69 1.24 -5.15
C ASN A 76 -16.83 0.34 -6.38
N TRP A 77 -15.76 0.22 -7.17
CA TRP A 77 -15.72 -0.64 -8.34
C TRP A 77 -15.73 -2.13 -7.99
N PHE A 78 -14.96 -2.54 -6.98
CA PHE A 78 -14.97 -3.95 -6.54
C PHE A 78 -16.32 -4.37 -5.95
N VAL A 79 -17.03 -3.48 -5.26
CA VAL A 79 -18.39 -3.75 -4.77
C VAL A 79 -19.38 -3.96 -5.91
N ILE A 80 -19.26 -3.19 -7.00
CA ILE A 80 -20.09 -3.36 -8.20
C ILE A 80 -19.91 -4.76 -8.79
N GLN A 81 -18.69 -5.31 -8.75
CA GLN A 81 -18.41 -6.66 -9.26
C GLN A 81 -18.96 -7.77 -8.38
N ASP A 82 -18.74 -7.69 -7.06
CA ASP A 82 -19.32 -8.62 -6.09
C ASP A 82 -19.54 -7.93 -4.75
N SER A 83 -20.79 -7.97 -4.28
CA SER A 83 -21.22 -7.50 -2.96
C SER A 83 -20.49 -8.13 -1.76
N LYS A 84 -19.85 -9.30 -1.95
CA LYS A 84 -19.07 -9.98 -0.92
C LYS A 84 -17.69 -9.37 -0.71
N ASN A 85 -17.21 -8.55 -1.65
CA ASN A 85 -15.91 -7.92 -1.56
C ASN A 85 -15.85 -6.97 -0.36
N LYS A 86 -14.74 -7.02 0.39
CA LYS A 86 -14.54 -6.18 1.58
C LYS A 86 -13.21 -5.46 1.47
N VAL A 87 -13.24 -4.16 1.74
CA VAL A 87 -12.05 -3.33 1.77
C VAL A 87 -12.03 -2.53 3.06
N TYR A 88 -10.93 -2.58 3.80
CA TYR A 88 -10.76 -1.81 5.03
C TYR A 88 -9.29 -1.45 5.25
N VAL A 89 -9.06 -0.46 6.09
CA VAL A 89 -7.72 -0.02 6.48
C VAL A 89 -7.51 -0.32 7.96
N ASP A 90 -6.48 -1.11 8.27
CA ASP A 90 -5.95 -1.30 9.62
C ASP A 90 -4.78 -0.33 9.83
N TYR A 91 -5.09 0.87 10.32
CA TYR A 91 -4.06 1.89 10.60
C TYR A 91 -3.08 1.46 11.70
N GLY A 92 -3.46 0.56 12.61
CA GLY A 92 -2.54 0.01 13.62
C GLY A 92 -1.43 -0.82 12.99
N LYS A 93 -1.75 -1.50 11.89
CA LYS A 93 -0.79 -2.31 11.11
C LYS A 93 -0.22 -1.59 9.88
N HIS A 94 -0.69 -0.39 9.59
CA HIS A 94 -0.35 0.35 8.37
C HIS A 94 -0.67 -0.46 7.10
N THR A 95 -1.82 -1.14 7.09
CA THR A 95 -2.19 -2.06 6.00
C THR A 95 -3.60 -1.78 5.51
N MET A 96 -3.78 -1.67 4.20
CA MET A 96 -5.09 -1.73 3.55
C MET A 96 -5.34 -3.15 3.05
N VAL A 97 -6.50 -3.70 3.37
CA VAL A 97 -6.85 -5.08 3.07
C VAL A 97 -7.96 -5.10 2.05
N TYR A 98 -7.73 -5.80 0.93
CA TYR A 98 -8.73 -6.14 -0.07
C TYR A 98 -9.05 -7.62 0.02
N GLN A 99 -10.28 -7.95 0.37
CA GLN A 99 -10.81 -9.32 0.30
C GLN A 99 -11.67 -9.37 -0.96
N LEU A 100 -11.12 -9.95 -2.03
CA LEU A 100 -11.73 -10.01 -3.36
C LEU A 100 -11.95 -11.48 -3.74
N ASN A 101 -13.21 -11.89 -3.84
CA ASN A 101 -13.59 -13.30 -4.04
C ASN A 101 -12.90 -14.21 -2.99
N ASP A 102 -12.08 -15.16 -3.44
CA ASP A 102 -11.33 -16.11 -2.60
C ASP A 102 -9.91 -15.65 -2.24
N GLU A 103 -9.52 -14.43 -2.62
CA GLU A 103 -8.18 -13.89 -2.40
C GLU A 103 -8.16 -12.69 -1.45
N VAL A 104 -7.10 -12.61 -0.63
CA VAL A 104 -6.88 -11.47 0.27
C VAL A 104 -5.54 -10.83 -0.04
N TYR A 105 -5.58 -9.54 -0.32
CA TYR A 105 -4.42 -8.69 -0.58
C TYR A 105 -4.21 -7.75 0.59
N TYR A 106 -2.97 -7.69 1.08
CA TYR A 106 -2.52 -6.83 2.15
C TYR A 106 -1.54 -5.81 1.58
N ILE A 107 -1.98 -4.56 1.48
CA ILE A 107 -1.22 -3.44 0.94
C ILE A 107 -0.62 -2.71 2.14
N ASP A 108 0.62 -3.05 2.48
CA ASP A 108 1.37 -2.57 3.63
C ASP A 108 2.11 -1.28 3.27
N PHE A 109 1.40 -0.16 3.44
CA PHE A 109 1.91 1.18 3.17
C PHE A 109 2.95 1.66 4.20
N GLY A 110 3.19 0.89 5.26
CA GLY A 110 4.29 1.16 6.19
C GLY A 110 5.64 0.60 5.72
N ARG A 111 5.60 -0.35 4.77
CA ARG A 111 6.77 -1.08 4.26
C ARG A 111 6.92 -1.04 2.74
N ASP A 112 5.99 -0.43 2.02
CA ASP A 112 5.89 -0.51 0.55
C ASP A 112 5.78 -1.94 0.02
N GLU A 113 5.03 -2.78 0.73
CA GLU A 113 4.87 -4.20 0.38
C GLU A 113 3.42 -4.52 -0.01
N ILE A 114 3.22 -5.36 -1.02
CA ILE A 114 1.92 -6.01 -1.28
C ILE A 114 2.09 -7.50 -1.03
N LYS A 115 1.32 -8.02 -0.07
CA LYS A 115 1.30 -9.44 0.30
C LYS A 115 -0.02 -10.05 -0.10
N TYR A 116 0.01 -11.19 -0.80
CA TYR A 116 -1.19 -11.94 -1.14
C TYR A 116 -0.82 -13.39 -1.35
N LYS A 117 -1.69 -14.30 -0.94
CA LYS A 117 -1.39 -15.75 -0.89
C LYS A 117 -0.09 -15.99 -0.09
N ASN A 118 0.99 -16.36 -0.78
CA ASN A 118 2.33 -16.60 -0.24
C ASN A 118 3.40 -15.71 -0.88
N ASP A 119 3.00 -14.74 -1.71
CA ASP A 119 3.89 -13.82 -2.38
C ASP A 119 3.95 -12.48 -1.65
N CYS A 120 5.12 -11.85 -1.70
CA CYS A 120 5.36 -10.52 -1.16
C CYS A 120 6.14 -9.72 -2.21
N ILE A 121 5.55 -8.61 -2.66
CA ILE A 121 6.15 -7.73 -3.66
C ILE A 121 6.56 -6.45 -2.94
N ASN A 122 7.85 -6.13 -2.99
CA ASN A 122 8.37 -4.84 -2.56
C ASN A 122 8.26 -3.85 -3.74
N ILE A 123 7.41 -2.84 -3.59
CA ILE A 123 7.09 -1.87 -4.65
C ILE A 123 8.29 -0.95 -4.92
N ASN A 124 9.08 -0.64 -3.89
CA ASN A 124 10.25 0.22 -3.99
C ASN A 124 11.31 -0.34 -4.93
N GLU A 125 11.43 -1.67 -5.05
CA GLU A 125 12.36 -2.31 -5.99
C GLU A 125 12.04 -1.96 -7.47
N ASN A 126 10.81 -1.54 -7.76
CA ASN A 126 10.38 -1.10 -9.08
C ASN A 126 10.33 0.42 -9.22
N GLY A 127 10.95 1.18 -8.30
CA GLY A 127 10.97 2.64 -8.33
C GLY A 127 9.61 3.30 -8.10
N SER A 128 8.71 2.62 -7.37
CA SER A 128 7.38 3.11 -7.03
C SER A 128 7.14 2.96 -5.53
N HIS A 129 6.15 3.68 -4.99
CA HIS A 129 5.84 3.69 -3.56
C HIS A 129 4.33 3.63 -3.34
N ILE A 130 3.92 3.17 -2.15
CA ILE A 130 2.55 3.35 -1.70
C ILE A 130 2.45 4.71 -1.03
N TYR A 131 1.69 5.62 -1.65
CA TYR A 131 1.54 6.97 -1.13
C TYR A 131 0.33 7.10 -0.22
N ILE A 132 0.45 7.94 0.79
CA ILE A 132 -0.67 8.39 1.61
C ILE A 132 -0.88 9.88 1.34
N SER A 133 -2.12 10.28 1.11
CA SER A 133 -2.49 11.69 1.09
C SER A 133 -3.91 11.87 1.60
N HIS A 134 -4.13 12.81 2.52
CA HIS A 134 -5.45 13.08 3.10
C HIS A 134 -6.17 11.81 3.61
N LYS A 135 -5.41 10.89 4.24
CA LYS A 135 -5.85 9.58 4.74
C LYS A 135 -6.24 8.54 3.66
N ASN A 136 -6.17 8.88 2.38
CA ASN A 136 -6.32 7.91 1.29
C ASN A 136 -4.97 7.30 0.94
N ILE A 137 -5.02 6.06 0.47
CA ILE A 137 -3.87 5.25 0.09
C ILE A 137 -3.87 5.14 -1.43
N TYR A 138 -2.73 5.42 -2.04
CA TYR A 138 -2.56 5.51 -3.47
C TYR A 138 -1.51 4.50 -3.92
N LEU A 139 -1.84 3.77 -4.98
CA LEU A 139 -0.96 2.80 -5.60
C LEU A 139 -0.84 3.09 -7.08
N SER A 140 0.31 2.78 -7.68
CA SER A 140 0.47 2.97 -9.12
C SER A 140 -0.50 2.08 -9.90
N VAL A 141 -1.03 2.61 -11.01
CA VAL A 141 -1.95 1.90 -11.89
C VAL A 141 -1.37 0.55 -12.32
N TYR A 142 -0.07 0.49 -12.57
CA TYR A 142 0.64 -0.74 -12.92
C TYR A 142 0.38 -1.88 -11.91
N PHE A 143 0.53 -1.61 -10.60
CA PHE A 143 0.31 -2.65 -9.60
C PHE A 143 -1.16 -2.94 -9.37
N ILE A 144 -2.05 -1.94 -9.53
CA ILE A 144 -3.50 -2.14 -9.47
C ILE A 144 -3.92 -3.12 -10.56
N GLU A 145 -3.57 -2.86 -11.82
CA GLU A 145 -3.86 -3.72 -12.96
C GLU A 145 -3.28 -5.12 -12.79
N LYS A 146 -1.98 -5.20 -12.46
CA LYS A 146 -1.26 -6.47 -12.37
C LYS A 146 -1.76 -7.36 -11.25
N ILE A 147 -2.04 -6.80 -10.07
CA ILE A 147 -2.31 -7.57 -8.85
C ILE A 147 -3.79 -7.63 -8.55
N LEU A 148 -4.46 -6.47 -8.45
CA LEU A 148 -5.86 -6.40 -8.04
C LEU A 148 -6.81 -6.73 -9.22
N LEU A 149 -6.44 -6.35 -10.44
CA LEU A 149 -7.21 -6.66 -11.65
C LEU A 149 -6.71 -7.90 -12.39
N LYS A 150 -5.62 -8.52 -11.91
CA LYS A 150 -5.00 -9.73 -12.49
C LYS A 150 -4.68 -9.62 -14.00
N ASN A 151 -4.46 -8.41 -14.50
CA ASN A 151 -4.35 -8.06 -15.93
C ASN A 151 -5.58 -8.43 -16.79
N GLU A 152 -6.72 -8.73 -16.17
CA GLU A 152 -7.98 -8.99 -16.89
C GLU A 152 -8.65 -7.71 -17.38
N LYS A 153 -8.40 -6.60 -16.70
CA LYS A 153 -8.94 -5.27 -16.99
C LYS A 153 -7.84 -4.22 -16.96
N LYS A 154 -8.01 -3.17 -17.75
CA LYS A 154 -7.07 -2.04 -17.84
C LYS A 154 -7.74 -0.74 -17.42
N ILE A 155 -6.94 0.19 -16.93
CA ILE A 155 -7.35 1.54 -16.56
C ILE A 155 -6.72 2.51 -17.56
N GLU A 156 -7.56 3.07 -18.41
CA GLU A 156 -7.18 4.09 -19.38
C GLU A 156 -7.53 5.47 -18.83
N ILE A 157 -6.61 6.43 -18.92
CA ILE A 157 -6.80 7.80 -18.43
C ILE A 157 -6.78 8.75 -19.63
N GLU A 158 -7.93 9.34 -19.93
CA GLU A 158 -8.16 10.24 -21.06
C GLU A 158 -8.80 11.55 -20.61
N ASN A 159 -8.20 12.70 -20.91
CA ASN A 159 -8.83 14.03 -20.73
C ASN A 159 -9.62 14.22 -19.41
N LYS A 160 -8.97 13.94 -18.27
CA LYS A 160 -9.54 13.97 -16.89
C LYS A 160 -10.64 12.94 -16.58
N ASN A 161 -10.90 12.00 -17.48
CA ASN A 161 -11.71 10.83 -17.22
C ASN A 161 -10.81 9.60 -17.08
N ALA A 162 -11.29 8.61 -16.34
CA ALA A 162 -10.70 7.28 -16.31
C ALA A 162 -11.73 6.28 -16.84
N ILE A 163 -11.28 5.28 -17.58
CA ILE A 163 -12.11 4.24 -18.16
C ILE A 163 -11.53 2.91 -17.71
N ILE A 164 -12.37 2.03 -17.16
CA ILE A 164 -11.97 0.66 -16.86
C ILE A 164 -12.55 -0.26 -17.93
N SER A 165 -11.66 -0.85 -18.74
CA SER A 165 -11.99 -1.72 -19.88
C SER A 165 -11.56 -3.16 -19.65
#